data_AF-A0A4Y2A8R3-F1
#
_entry.id   AF-A0A4Y2A8R3-F1
#
_cell.length_a   1.000
_cell.length_b   1.000
_cell.length_c   1.000
_cell.angle_alpha   90.00
_cell.angle_beta   90.00
_cell.angle_gamma   90.00
#
_symmetry.space_group_name_H-M   'P 1'
#
loop_
_entity.id
_entity.type
_entity.pdbx_description
1 polymer ?
#
loop_
_entity_poly.entity_id
_entity_poly.type
_entity_poly.pdbx_seq_one_letter_code
_entity_poly.pdbx_strand_id
1 'polypeptide(L)'
;MNEAEVIAENQVKSAVSGDFCRLAAKQLSEIKPKLDEHNVRLVGIGVEELGVQEFIDGKFFAGDLFIDVEKKCYKDLEYKRYGFLNLIPALFTKTSRDAISASREAHLGGDLKGDYYQVGGTLVVKKGGEKVLLNHKQESLADHVDSKEVLKCLNI
;
A
#
# COMPACT_ATOMS: atom_id res chain seq x y z
N MET A 1 -17.83 26.70 0.39
CA MET A 1 -17.10 25.60 -0.27
C MET A 1 -15.70 25.60 0.28
N ASN A 2 -15.39 24.62 1.12
CA ASN A 2 -14.07 24.45 1.71
C ASN A 2 -13.25 23.50 0.82
N GLU A 3 -11.92 23.62 0.85
CA GLU A 3 -11.02 22.79 0.03
C GLU A 3 -11.19 21.28 0.29
N ALA A 4 -11.75 20.92 1.45
CA ALA A 4 -12.09 19.53 1.81
C ALA A 4 -13.28 18.95 1.01
N GLU A 5 -14.27 19.78 0.60
CA GLU A 5 -15.34 19.38 -0.32
C GLU A 5 -14.80 19.16 -1.74
N VAL A 6 -13.82 19.96 -2.17
CA VAL A 6 -13.20 19.85 -3.51
C VAL A 6 -12.43 18.53 -3.67
N ILE A 7 -11.86 18.00 -2.58
CA ILE A 7 -11.15 16.71 -2.58
C ILE A 7 -12.13 15.52 -2.69
N ALA A 8 -13.40 15.68 -2.27
CA ALA A 8 -14.39 14.62 -2.28
C ALA A 8 -15.07 14.39 -3.64
N GLU A 9 -15.06 15.38 -4.54
CA GLU A 9 -15.80 15.32 -5.81
C GLU A 9 -15.00 14.77 -7.01
N ASN A 10 -13.66 14.79 -6.96
CA ASN A 10 -12.83 14.23 -8.02
C ASN A 10 -12.56 12.74 -7.78
N GLN A 11 -13.50 11.90 -8.20
CA GLN A 11 -13.31 10.54 -8.70
C GLN A 11 -11.89 9.95 -8.52
N VAL A 12 -11.58 9.38 -7.35
CA VAL A 12 -10.30 8.69 -7.15
C VAL A 12 -10.52 7.19 -7.23
N LYS A 13 -10.20 6.66 -8.40
CA LYS A 13 -9.89 5.26 -8.58
C LYS A 13 -8.37 5.15 -8.43
N SER A 14 -7.90 4.23 -7.59
CA SER A 14 -7.06 3.10 -8.02
C SER A 14 -5.92 2.62 -7.01
N ALA A 15 -5.40 1.36 -7.02
CA ALA A 15 -4.66 0.56 -6.01
C ALA A 15 -3.18 0.11 -6.34
N VAL A 16 -2.52 -0.64 -5.43
CA VAL A 16 -1.09 -1.10 -5.53
C VAL A 16 -0.95 -2.59 -5.83
N SER A 17 0.05 -2.94 -6.66
CA SER A 17 0.35 -4.30 -7.12
C SER A 17 1.25 -5.11 -6.18
N GLY A 18 0.77 -6.29 -5.74
CA GLY A 18 1.54 -7.36 -5.10
C GLY A 18 0.69 -8.27 -4.20
N ASP A 19 1.01 -9.57 -4.10
CA ASP A 19 0.23 -10.54 -3.29
C ASP A 19 0.17 -10.17 -1.79
N PHE A 20 1.26 -9.60 -1.25
CA PHE A 20 1.32 -9.14 0.14
C PHE A 20 0.43 -7.92 0.40
N CYS A 21 0.33 -6.99 -0.56
CA CYS A 21 -0.55 -5.83 -0.46
C CYS A 21 -2.03 -6.26 -0.40
N ARG A 22 -2.40 -7.27 -1.19
CA ARG A 22 -3.76 -7.83 -1.18
C ARG A 22 -4.10 -8.51 0.15
N LEU A 23 -3.14 -9.22 0.75
CA LEU A 23 -3.32 -9.87 2.05
C LEU A 23 -3.55 -8.85 3.18
N ALA A 24 -2.65 -7.87 3.30
CA ALA A 24 -2.77 -6.83 4.33
C ALA A 24 -4.06 -6.01 4.18
N ALA A 25 -4.44 -5.67 2.95
CA ALA A 25 -5.70 -5.00 2.66
C ALA A 25 -6.92 -5.80 3.12
N LYS A 26 -6.92 -7.13 2.88
CA LYS A 26 -8.00 -8.00 3.32
C LYS A 26 -8.11 -8.07 4.84
N GLN A 27 -7.00 -8.25 5.55
CA GLN A 27 -7.00 -8.30 7.02
C GLN A 27 -7.55 -7.02 7.64
N LEU A 28 -7.11 -5.84 7.16
CA LEU A 28 -7.67 -4.57 7.62
C LEU A 28 -9.16 -4.41 7.26
N SER A 29 -9.60 -5.01 6.15
CA SER A 29 -11.01 -4.99 5.74
C SER A 29 -11.89 -5.88 6.60
N GLU A 30 -11.35 -6.94 7.20
CA GLU A 30 -12.08 -7.81 8.14
C GLU A 30 -12.53 -7.06 9.39
N ILE A 31 -11.73 -6.08 9.85
CA ILE A 31 -12.08 -5.26 11.01
C ILE A 31 -12.94 -4.03 10.66
N LYS A 32 -13.24 -3.79 9.37
CA LYS A 32 -14.03 -2.63 8.93
C LYS A 32 -15.38 -2.49 9.66
N PRO A 33 -16.18 -3.54 9.89
CA PRO A 33 -17.44 -3.40 10.64
C PRO A 33 -17.24 -2.82 12.04
N LYS A 34 -16.18 -3.25 12.74
CA LYS A 34 -15.83 -2.74 14.08
C LYS A 34 -15.39 -1.28 14.03
N LEU A 35 -14.66 -0.89 12.98
CA LEU A 35 -14.27 0.50 12.76
C LEU A 35 -15.50 1.39 12.49
N ASP A 36 -16.44 0.92 11.67
CA ASP A 36 -17.67 1.63 11.32
C ASP A 36 -18.56 1.86 12.56
N GLU A 37 -18.70 0.86 13.44
CA GLU A 37 -19.40 0.99 14.75
C GLU A 37 -18.85 2.13 15.61
N HIS A 38 -17.56 2.43 15.48
CA HIS A 38 -16.86 3.45 16.25
C HIS A 38 -16.59 4.73 15.45
N ASN A 39 -17.24 4.89 14.28
CA ASN A 39 -17.07 6.04 13.39
C ASN A 39 -15.61 6.27 12.96
N VAL A 40 -14.84 5.20 12.81
CA VAL A 40 -13.46 5.23 12.32
C VAL A 40 -13.45 4.91 10.83
N ARG A 41 -12.94 5.85 10.03
CA ARG A 41 -12.78 5.66 8.58
C ARG A 41 -11.57 4.78 8.29
N LEU A 42 -11.74 3.80 7.41
CA LEU A 42 -10.65 3.01 6.84
C LEU A 42 -10.31 3.56 5.45
N VAL A 43 -9.05 3.96 5.25
CA VAL A 43 -8.57 4.57 4.01
C VAL A 43 -7.32 3.85 3.53
N GLY A 44 -7.29 3.47 2.26
CA GLY A 44 -6.13 2.94 1.56
C GLY A 44 -5.56 4.00 0.61
N ILE A 45 -4.24 4.10 0.54
CA ILE A 45 -3.54 4.98 -0.41
C ILE A 45 -2.66 4.09 -1.27
N GLY A 46 -2.84 4.20 -2.58
CA GLY A 46 -2.04 3.53 -3.60
C GLY A 46 -0.95 4.43 -4.17
N VAL A 47 0.05 3.78 -4.78
CA VAL A 47 1.26 4.40 -5.33
C VAL A 47 1.10 4.77 -6.80
N GLU A 48 0.26 4.03 -7.54
CA GLU A 48 0.07 4.19 -8.98
C GLU A 48 -1.29 3.63 -9.43
N GLU A 49 -1.65 3.86 -10.70
CA GLU A 49 -2.91 3.40 -11.30
C GLU A 49 -2.84 2.00 -11.92
N LEU A 50 -1.69 1.33 -11.84
CA LEU A 50 -1.49 0.00 -12.41
C LEU A 50 -1.96 -1.10 -11.44
N GLY A 51 -2.71 -2.09 -11.93
CA GLY A 51 -3.12 -3.27 -11.15
C GLY A 51 -4.33 -3.05 -10.25
N VAL A 52 -5.01 -1.94 -10.46
CA VAL A 52 -6.09 -1.47 -9.60
C VAL A 52 -7.37 -2.14 -9.90
N GLN A 53 -7.76 -2.12 -11.17
CA GLN A 53 -9.11 -2.53 -11.51
C GLN A 53 -9.27 -3.97 -11.01
N GLU A 54 -8.21 -4.76 -11.12
CA GLU A 54 -8.05 -6.07 -10.51
C GLU A 54 -8.14 -6.05 -8.96
N PHE A 55 -7.58 -5.05 -8.29
CA PHE A 55 -7.68 -4.88 -6.84
C PHE A 55 -9.11 -4.51 -6.38
N ILE A 56 -9.81 -3.65 -7.11
CA ILE A 56 -11.20 -3.26 -6.84
C ILE A 56 -12.13 -4.44 -7.13
N ASP A 57 -12.00 -5.05 -8.31
CA ASP A 57 -12.82 -6.17 -8.75
C ASP A 57 -12.64 -7.38 -7.83
N GLY A 58 -11.43 -7.61 -7.35
CA GLY A 58 -11.12 -8.65 -6.37
C GLY A 58 -11.58 -8.35 -4.94
N LYS A 59 -12.14 -7.15 -4.68
CA LYS A 59 -12.67 -6.72 -3.38
C LYS A 59 -11.68 -6.93 -2.22
N PHE A 60 -10.40 -6.63 -2.46
CA PHE A 60 -9.37 -6.82 -1.44
C PHE A 60 -9.43 -5.78 -0.32
N PHE A 61 -10.13 -4.66 -0.54
CA PHE A 61 -10.26 -3.58 0.43
C PHE A 61 -11.71 -3.10 0.59
N ALA A 62 -12.15 -2.90 1.83
CA ALA A 62 -13.51 -2.48 2.19
C ALA A 62 -13.63 -0.98 2.59
N GLY A 63 -12.51 -0.25 2.59
CA GLY A 63 -12.45 1.17 2.88
C GLY A 63 -12.41 2.06 1.63
N ASP A 64 -12.25 3.36 1.85
CA ASP A 64 -12.04 4.33 0.77
C ASP A 64 -10.64 4.15 0.19
N LEU A 65 -10.48 4.26 -1.14
CA LEU A 65 -9.19 4.07 -1.81
C LEU A 65 -8.80 5.34 -2.57
N PHE A 66 -7.58 5.81 -2.34
CA PHE A 66 -6.98 6.98 -3.01
C PHE A 66 -5.66 6.61 -3.67
N ILE A 67 -5.13 7.49 -4.52
CA ILE A 67 -3.79 7.37 -5.11
C ILE A 67 -3.02 8.63 -4.87
N ASP A 68 -1.75 8.41 -4.54
CA ASP A 68 -0.75 9.43 -4.48
C ASP A 68 0.33 9.14 -5.54
N VAL A 69 0.04 9.51 -6.78
CA VAL A 69 0.92 9.29 -7.95
C VAL A 69 2.26 10.03 -7.76
N GLU A 70 2.23 11.19 -7.10
CA GLU A 70 3.42 11.98 -6.78
C GLU A 70 4.23 11.41 -5.60
N LYS A 71 3.67 10.41 -4.91
CA LYS A 71 4.20 9.77 -3.70
C LYS A 71 4.47 10.77 -2.58
N LYS A 72 3.71 11.88 -2.55
CA LYS A 72 3.86 12.94 -1.56
C LYS A 72 3.56 12.43 -0.14
N CYS A 73 2.47 11.71 0.09
CA CYS A 73 2.15 11.06 1.36
C CYS A 73 3.27 10.11 1.79
N TYR A 74 3.79 9.29 0.88
CA TYR A 74 4.89 8.35 1.18
C TYR A 74 6.17 9.10 1.58
N LYS A 75 6.49 10.22 0.91
CA LYS A 75 7.63 11.09 1.24
C LYS A 75 7.43 11.81 2.58
N ASP A 76 6.27 12.40 2.80
CA ASP A 76 5.94 13.17 4.02
C ASP A 76 5.89 12.27 5.26
N LEU A 77 5.48 11.01 5.11
CA LEU A 77 5.51 9.98 6.16
C LEU A 77 6.88 9.29 6.28
N GLU A 78 7.85 9.69 5.44
CA GLU A 78 9.21 9.16 5.37
C GLU A 78 9.23 7.64 5.22
N TYR A 79 8.33 7.08 4.40
CA TYR A 79 8.35 5.67 4.08
C TYR A 79 9.54 5.36 3.18
N LYS A 80 10.20 4.24 3.48
CA LYS A 80 11.41 3.86 2.76
C LYS A 80 11.07 3.60 1.29
N ARG A 81 12.01 3.95 0.43
CA ARG A 81 12.03 3.52 -0.95
C ARG A 81 13.31 2.74 -1.15
N TYR A 82 13.19 1.47 -1.52
CA TYR A 82 14.36 0.70 -1.87
C TYR A 82 14.97 1.28 -3.15
N GLY A 83 16.17 1.83 -3.05
CA GLY A 83 16.88 2.34 -4.22
C GLY A 83 17.25 1.21 -5.18
N PHE A 84 17.34 1.54 -6.47
CA PHE A 84 17.88 0.66 -7.51
C PHE A 84 19.27 0.11 -7.11
N LEU A 85 20.06 0.85 -6.33
CA LEU A 85 21.39 0.46 -5.81
C LEU A 85 21.41 -0.74 -4.85
N ASN A 86 20.29 -1.13 -4.23
CA ASN A 86 20.20 -2.37 -3.43
C ASN A 86 19.78 -3.58 -4.27
N LEU A 87 19.27 -3.37 -5.50
CA LEU A 87 18.89 -4.42 -6.44
C LEU A 87 19.93 -4.60 -7.56
N ILE A 88 20.68 -3.54 -7.89
CA ILE A 88 21.78 -3.52 -8.85
C ILE A 88 22.82 -4.62 -8.55
N PRO A 89 23.41 -4.73 -7.35
CA PRO A 89 24.47 -5.69 -7.10
C PRO A 89 24.00 -7.14 -7.32
N ALA A 90 22.73 -7.42 -7.01
CA ALA A 90 22.10 -8.72 -7.24
C ALA A 90 21.93 -9.00 -8.75
N LEU A 91 21.53 -8.01 -9.54
CA LEU A 91 21.33 -8.11 -11.00
C LEU A 91 22.64 -8.27 -11.81
N PHE A 92 23.77 -7.82 -11.28
CA PHE A 92 25.09 -7.95 -11.93
C PHE A 92 25.81 -9.29 -11.65
N THR A 93 25.25 -10.16 -10.80
CA THR A 93 25.79 -11.51 -10.55
C THR A 93 25.59 -12.44 -11.75
N LYS A 94 26.44 -13.47 -11.91
CA LYS A 94 26.24 -14.53 -12.92
C LYS A 94 24.89 -15.21 -12.75
N THR A 95 24.49 -15.46 -11.50
CA THR A 95 23.20 -16.04 -11.12
C THR A 95 22.00 -15.25 -11.66
N SER A 96 22.07 -13.91 -11.68
CA SER A 96 21.00 -13.09 -12.26
C SER A 96 20.96 -13.15 -13.79
N ARG A 97 22.10 -13.29 -14.46
CA ARG A 97 22.10 -13.52 -15.92
C ARG A 97 21.48 -14.87 -16.27
N ASP A 98 21.81 -15.90 -15.48
CA ASP A 98 21.27 -17.25 -15.67
C ASP A 98 19.77 -17.32 -15.31
N ALA A 99 19.33 -16.56 -14.30
CA ALA A 99 17.90 -16.43 -13.97
C ALA A 99 17.11 -15.63 -15.02
N ILE A 100 17.71 -14.59 -15.61
CA ILE A 100 17.12 -13.82 -16.71
C ILE A 100 17.06 -14.66 -17.98
N SER A 101 18.08 -15.46 -18.30
CA SER A 101 18.03 -16.37 -19.45
C SER A 101 17.00 -17.47 -19.24
N ALA A 102 16.97 -18.10 -18.06
CA ALA A 102 15.98 -19.12 -17.72
C ALA A 102 14.55 -18.57 -17.71
N SER A 103 14.34 -17.34 -17.23
CA SER A 103 13.03 -16.65 -17.28
C SER A 103 12.58 -16.35 -18.72
N ARG A 104 13.51 -15.93 -19.60
CA ARG A 104 13.24 -15.72 -21.03
C ARG A 104 12.93 -17.03 -21.75
N GLU A 105 13.68 -18.10 -21.47
CA GLU A 105 13.45 -19.44 -22.06
C GLU A 105 12.13 -20.05 -21.57
N ALA A 106 11.78 -19.86 -20.30
CA ALA A 106 10.54 -20.35 -19.72
C ALA A 106 9.30 -19.51 -20.06
N HIS A 107 9.43 -18.46 -20.88
CA HIS A 107 8.36 -17.51 -21.21
C HIS A 107 7.70 -16.88 -19.96
N LEU A 108 8.43 -16.83 -18.84
CA LEU A 108 8.03 -16.21 -17.58
C LEU A 108 8.24 -14.70 -17.63
N GLY A 109 7.99 -14.09 -18.78
CA GLY A 109 8.06 -12.65 -18.99
C GLY A 109 6.96 -11.97 -18.17
N GLY A 110 7.31 -11.56 -16.95
CA GLY A 110 6.59 -10.52 -16.23
C GLY A 110 7.21 -9.19 -16.60
N ASP A 111 6.41 -8.27 -17.14
CA ASP A 111 6.81 -6.88 -17.25
C ASP A 111 7.16 -6.39 -15.83
N LEU A 112 8.35 -5.82 -15.63
CA LEU A 112 8.69 -5.05 -14.41
C LEU A 112 7.89 -3.73 -14.39
N LYS A 113 6.61 -3.78 -14.76
CA LYS A 113 5.71 -2.64 -14.81
C LYS A 113 5.06 -2.52 -13.44
N GLY A 114 5.46 -1.48 -12.74
CA GLY A 114 4.95 -1.12 -11.43
C GLY A 114 6.06 -0.74 -10.46
N ASP A 115 5.69 -0.05 -9.39
CA ASP A 115 6.61 0.42 -8.36
C ASP A 115 6.79 -0.61 -7.24
N TYR A 116 7.68 -1.57 -7.46
CA TYR A 116 8.04 -2.60 -6.47
C TYR A 116 8.98 -2.10 -5.36
N TYR A 117 9.41 -0.85 -5.42
CA TYR A 117 10.45 -0.31 -4.55
C TYR A 117 9.90 0.51 -3.39
N GLN A 118 8.64 0.94 -3.48
CA GLN A 118 8.00 1.72 -2.45
C GLN A 118 7.44 0.79 -1.37
N VAL A 119 7.91 0.94 -0.12
CA VAL A 119 7.21 0.36 1.02
C VAL A 119 6.20 1.37 1.57
N GLY A 120 5.15 0.85 2.20
CA GLY A 120 4.09 1.63 2.82
C GLY A 120 4.11 1.55 4.33
N GLY A 121 2.92 1.56 4.91
CA GLY A 121 2.72 1.59 6.35
C GLY A 121 1.25 1.63 6.73
N THR A 122 0.99 1.68 8.02
CA THR A 122 -0.34 1.94 8.56
C THR A 122 -0.25 3.06 9.58
N LEU A 123 -1.06 4.09 9.36
CA LEU A 123 -1.14 5.25 10.22
C LEU A 123 -2.55 5.32 10.81
N VAL A 124 -2.65 5.43 12.13
CA VAL A 124 -3.91 5.69 12.83
C VAL A 124 -3.83 7.07 13.45
N VAL A 125 -4.77 7.93 13.08
CA VAL A 125 -4.84 9.31 13.56
C VAL A 125 -6.18 9.59 14.21
N LYS A 126 -6.17 10.45 15.22
CA LYS A 126 -7.41 11.00 15.79
C LYS A 126 -8.08 11.91 14.76
N LYS A 127 -9.41 12.05 14.87
CA LYS A 127 -10.19 13.02 14.11
C LYS A 127 -9.50 14.40 14.15
N GLY A 128 -9.36 15.03 12.98
CA GLY A 128 -8.66 16.31 12.84
C GLY A 128 -7.15 16.20 12.60
N GLY A 129 -6.57 15.00 12.64
CA GLY A 129 -5.14 14.78 12.37
C GLY A 129 -4.19 15.29 13.46
N GLU A 130 -4.74 15.79 14.56
CA GLU A 130 -4.02 16.42 15.69
C GLU A 130 -3.10 15.48 16.47
N LYS A 131 -3.37 14.16 16.39
CA LYS A 131 -2.61 13.15 17.13
C LYS A 131 -2.52 11.86 16.34
N VAL A 132 -1.29 11.36 16.21
CA VAL A 132 -0.99 10.01 15.73
C VAL A 132 -1.08 9.03 16.89
N LEU A 133 -1.90 8.00 16.75
CA LEU A 133 -2.08 6.92 17.73
C LEU A 133 -1.20 5.70 17.41
N LEU A 134 -0.97 5.45 16.12
CA LEU A 134 -0.12 4.39 15.62
C LEU A 134 0.56 4.86 14.33
N ASN A 135 1.85 4.56 14.17
CA ASN A 135 2.59 4.77 12.93
C ASN A 135 3.48 3.54 12.67
N HIS A 136 2.92 2.56 11.98
CA HIS A 136 3.66 1.40 11.52
C HIS A 136 4.28 1.72 10.16
N LYS A 137 5.61 1.76 10.08
CA LYS A 137 6.33 1.90 8.80
C LYS A 137 6.81 0.51 8.40
N GLN A 138 6.42 0.02 7.22
CA GLN A 138 6.84 -1.30 6.78
C GLN A 138 8.36 -1.36 6.61
N GLU A 139 8.99 -2.37 7.21
CA GLU A 139 10.42 -2.63 7.05
C GLU A 139 10.74 -3.53 5.87
N SER A 140 9.75 -4.27 5.36
CA SER A 140 9.84 -5.15 4.20
C SER A 140 8.50 -5.27 3.48
N LEU A 141 8.47 -5.88 2.29
CA LEU A 141 7.23 -6.05 1.51
C LEU A 141 6.17 -6.94 2.19
N ALA A 142 6.59 -7.85 3.07
CA ALA A 142 5.69 -8.77 3.78
C ALA A 142 5.29 -8.24 5.18
N ASP A 143 5.97 -7.22 5.68
CA ASP A 143 5.67 -6.61 6.97
C ASP A 143 4.36 -5.83 6.91
N HIS A 144 3.45 -6.06 7.84
CA HIS A 144 2.17 -5.36 7.95
C HIS A 144 1.72 -5.38 9.41
N VAL A 145 0.91 -4.40 9.78
CA VAL A 145 0.36 -4.29 11.13
C VAL A 145 -0.65 -5.41 11.40
N ASP A 146 -0.66 -5.96 12.61
CA ASP A 146 -1.76 -6.83 13.06
C ASP A 146 -3.03 -5.97 13.26
N SER A 147 -4.15 -6.41 12.69
CA SER A 147 -5.44 -5.73 12.85
C SER A 147 -5.86 -5.58 14.32
N LYS A 148 -5.43 -6.48 15.21
CA LYS A 148 -5.64 -6.36 16.67
C LYS A 148 -4.91 -5.17 17.28
N GLU A 149 -3.73 -4.83 16.78
CA GLU A 149 -2.99 -3.65 17.26
C GLU A 149 -3.70 -2.36 16.84
N VAL A 150 -4.28 -2.34 15.64
CA VAL A 150 -5.13 -1.23 15.17
C VAL A 150 -6.33 -1.03 16.09
N LEU A 151 -7.07 -2.10 16.41
CA LEU A 151 -8.21 -2.03 17.34
C LEU A 151 -7.77 -1.58 18.74
N LYS A 152 -6.68 -2.16 19.25
CA LYS A 152 -6.13 -1.82 20.57
C LYS A 152 -5.74 -0.34 20.67
N CYS A 153 -5.09 0.24 19.65
CA CYS A 153 -4.68 1.65 19.70
C CYS A 153 -5.88 2.62 19.65
N LEU A 154 -7.01 2.16 19.12
CA LEU A 154 -8.28 2.87 19.10
C LEU A 154 -9.12 2.64 20.39
N ASN A 155 -8.67 1.76 21.28
CA ASN A 155 -9.40 1.29 22.47
C ASN A 155 -10.74 0.61 22.15
N ILE A 156 -10.79 -0.23 21.11
CA ILE A 156 -11.99 -0.95 20.63
C ILE A 156 -11.79 -2.45 20.50
#